data_AF-A0A7S2DWR9-F1
#
_entry.id   AF-A0A7S2DWR9-F1
#
_cell.length_a   1.000
_cell.length_b   1.000
_cell.length_c   1.000
_cell.angle_alpha   90.00
_cell.angle_beta   90.00
_cell.angle_gamma   90.00
#
_symmetry.space_group_name_H-M   'P 1'
#
loop_
_entity.id
_entity.type
_entity.pdbx_description
1 polymer ?
#
loop_
_entity_poly.entity_id
_entity_poly.type
_entity_poly.pdbx_seq_one_letter_code
_entity_poly.pdbx_strand_id
1 'polypeptide(L)'
;LRCVGFLFSHTPREHFLSSEDVFLTAGLQCDLPKSGENKDDDEGGVSMVIVAACVKPDSDITYEAYQISDQAHEWVQAGTFVADSKAADGRGNDESVIRTSMEVLAQGYPTRSVDTALLAVPVPVVTHEGMFRSFFPPNNRPTEGVKKTKLLKRLLEDGKSGSPEEEPLEERLRDFHALLFLQRWVSDMAPLVEAISNRTPLPPYYRMVLEELCNDL
;
A
#
# COMPACT_ATOMS: atom_id res chain seq x y z
N LEU A 1 10.28 1.47 7.80
CA LEU A 1 9.01 1.00 7.19
C LEU A 1 9.35 0.08 6.02
N ARG A 2 8.49 -0.90 5.71
CA ARG A 2 8.59 -1.72 4.49
C ARG A 2 7.25 -1.70 3.76
N CYS A 3 7.26 -1.94 2.45
CA CYS A 3 6.02 -2.18 1.72
C CYS A 3 5.41 -3.49 2.22
N VAL A 4 4.16 -3.46 2.69
CA VAL A 4 3.46 -4.63 3.28
C VAL A 4 2.18 -4.99 2.54
N GLY A 5 1.85 -4.26 1.47
CA GLY A 5 0.54 -4.40 0.86
C GLY A 5 0.26 -3.32 -0.17
N PHE A 6 -0.81 -3.56 -0.91
CA PHE A 6 -1.39 -2.63 -1.85
C PHE A 6 -2.85 -2.41 -1.51
N LEU A 7 -3.32 -1.18 -1.71
CA LEU A 7 -4.72 -0.82 -1.54
C LEU A 7 -5.22 -0.22 -2.84
N PHE A 8 -6.37 -0.70 -3.30
CA PHE A 8 -7.08 -0.15 -4.45
C PHE A 8 -8.58 -0.03 -4.16
N SER A 9 -9.25 0.83 -4.90
CA SER A 9 -10.70 0.99 -4.84
C SER A 9 -11.35 0.23 -5.99
N HIS A 10 -12.47 -0.44 -5.71
CA HIS A 10 -13.35 -0.97 -6.75
C HIS A 10 -14.67 -0.20 -6.80
N THR A 11 -15.21 -0.10 -8.01
CA THR A 11 -16.63 0.14 -8.21
C THR A 11 -17.46 -1.00 -7.61
N PRO A 12 -18.76 -0.81 -7.34
CA PRO A 12 -19.64 -1.90 -6.96
C PRO A 12 -19.47 -3.10 -7.91
N ARG A 13 -19.27 -4.29 -7.36
CA ARG A 13 -18.96 -5.53 -8.10
C ARG A 13 -19.75 -6.72 -7.56
N GLU A 14 -19.98 -7.71 -8.41
CA GLU A 14 -20.69 -8.95 -8.05
C GLU A 14 -19.74 -10.09 -7.62
N HIS A 15 -18.42 -9.90 -7.76
CA HIS A 15 -17.39 -10.90 -7.47
C HIS A 15 -16.34 -10.36 -6.48
N PHE A 16 -15.60 -11.25 -5.82
CA PHE A 16 -14.64 -10.90 -4.77
C PHE A 16 -13.31 -10.35 -5.27
N LEU A 17 -12.73 -10.94 -6.30
CA LEU A 17 -11.55 -10.43 -7.01
C LEU A 17 -11.71 -10.83 -8.46
N SER A 18 -11.38 -9.94 -9.38
CA SER A 18 -11.33 -10.30 -10.78
C SER A 18 -10.12 -11.21 -11.06
N SER A 19 -10.14 -11.93 -12.17
CA SER A 19 -8.98 -12.70 -12.66
C SER A 19 -7.76 -11.79 -12.85
N GLU A 20 -7.96 -10.54 -13.26
CA GLU A 20 -6.90 -9.53 -13.36
C GLU A 20 -6.36 -9.13 -11.98
N ASP A 21 -7.22 -8.94 -10.97
CA ASP A 21 -6.79 -8.61 -9.60
C ASP A 21 -5.95 -9.74 -9.00
N VAL A 22 -6.36 -11.00 -9.22
CA VAL A 22 -5.60 -12.18 -8.76
C VAL A 22 -4.26 -12.24 -9.46
N PHE A 23 -4.22 -12.06 -10.78
CA PHE A 23 -2.98 -12.10 -11.55
C PHE A 23 -2.02 -10.98 -11.15
N LEU A 24 -2.51 -9.73 -11.10
CA LEU A 24 -1.73 -8.57 -10.70
C LEU A 24 -1.17 -8.75 -9.29
N THR A 25 -2.00 -9.20 -8.36
CA THR A 25 -1.56 -9.39 -6.98
C THR A 25 -0.54 -10.51 -6.88
N ALA A 26 -0.79 -11.67 -7.50
CA ALA A 26 0.14 -12.78 -7.47
C ALA A 26 1.51 -12.36 -8.03
N GLY A 27 1.53 -11.54 -9.09
CA GLY A 27 2.75 -10.91 -9.60
C GLY A 27 3.42 -9.97 -8.58
N LEU A 28 2.67 -9.02 -8.01
CA LEU A 28 3.19 -8.08 -7.01
C LEU A 28 3.74 -8.79 -5.76
N GLN A 29 3.12 -9.90 -5.35
CA GLN A 29 3.58 -10.73 -4.24
C GLN A 29 4.90 -11.44 -4.53
N CYS A 30 5.13 -11.85 -5.78
CA CYS A 30 6.41 -12.46 -6.19
C CYS A 30 7.58 -11.47 -6.11
N ASP A 31 7.33 -10.17 -6.33
CA ASP A 31 8.37 -9.14 -6.36
C ASP A 31 8.76 -8.63 -4.96
N LEU A 32 8.01 -9.00 -3.92
CA LEU A 32 8.27 -8.57 -2.55
C LEU A 32 9.17 -9.57 -1.79
N PRO A 33 10.04 -9.08 -0.90
CA PRO A 33 10.84 -9.96 -0.06
C PRO A 33 9.94 -10.78 0.86
N LYS A 34 10.07 -12.12 0.78
CA LYS A 34 9.44 -13.06 1.72
C LYS A 34 9.82 -12.71 3.16
N SER A 35 8.86 -12.74 4.08
CA SER A 35 9.16 -12.47 5.48
C SER A 35 9.76 -13.72 6.13
N GLY A 36 11.07 -13.69 6.34
CA GLY A 36 11.83 -14.62 7.19
C GLY A 36 13.14 -13.95 7.60
N GLU A 37 13.37 -13.74 8.90
CA GLU A 37 14.62 -13.18 9.42
C GLU A 37 15.80 -14.17 9.36
N ASN A 38 15.55 -15.43 8.96
CA ASN A 38 16.56 -16.45 8.75
C ASN A 38 16.58 -16.89 7.29
N LYS A 39 17.78 -16.91 6.69
CA LYS A 39 18.04 -17.49 5.36
C LYS A 39 17.88 -19.02 5.31
N ASP A 40 17.67 -19.66 6.47
CA ASP A 40 17.48 -21.10 6.60
C ASP A 40 16.00 -21.50 6.70
N ASP A 41 15.09 -20.54 6.85
CA ASP A 41 13.63 -20.77 6.87
C ASP A 41 13.04 -20.46 5.49
N ASP A 42 13.20 -21.40 4.55
CA ASP A 42 12.61 -21.35 3.20
C ASP A 42 11.04 -21.40 3.23
N GLU A 43 10.45 -21.53 4.43
CA GLU A 43 9.01 -21.54 4.73
C GLU A 43 8.41 -20.16 5.07
N GLY A 44 9.19 -19.07 4.98
CA GLY A 44 8.68 -17.72 5.23
C GLY A 44 7.63 -17.27 4.19
N GLY A 45 6.35 -17.36 4.53
CA GLY A 45 5.24 -16.91 3.67
C GLY A 45 5.31 -15.42 3.29
N VAL A 46 4.63 -15.04 2.21
CA VAL A 46 4.57 -13.64 1.74
C VAL A 46 3.63 -12.83 2.63
N SER A 47 4.17 -11.93 3.46
CA SER A 47 3.40 -11.04 4.36
C SER A 47 2.69 -9.87 3.64
N MET A 48 2.38 -9.99 2.35
CA MET A 48 1.69 -8.94 1.61
C MET A 48 0.18 -9.09 1.73
N VAL A 49 -0.52 -8.01 2.08
CA VAL A 49 -1.98 -7.95 2.10
C VAL A 49 -2.50 -7.01 1.00
N ILE A 50 -3.50 -7.46 0.26
CA ILE A 50 -4.31 -6.59 -0.59
C ILE A 50 -5.44 -6.02 0.24
N VAL A 51 -5.79 -4.76 0.05
CA VAL A 51 -7.03 -4.19 0.56
C VAL A 51 -7.85 -3.64 -0.61
N ALA A 52 -9.03 -4.22 -0.81
CA ALA A 52 -10.05 -3.71 -1.71
C ALA A 52 -11.00 -2.79 -0.92
N ALA A 53 -11.04 -1.52 -1.28
CA ALA A 53 -12.07 -0.59 -0.80
C ALA A 53 -13.28 -0.65 -1.73
N CYS A 54 -14.38 -1.23 -1.25
CA CYS A 54 -15.61 -1.43 -2.02
C CYS A 54 -16.66 -0.40 -1.61
N VAL A 55 -17.19 0.31 -2.60
CA VAL A 55 -18.34 1.22 -2.41
C VAL A 55 -19.62 0.41 -2.54
N LYS A 56 -20.45 0.42 -1.49
CA LYS A 56 -21.77 -0.21 -1.51
C LYS A 56 -22.81 0.71 -2.19
N PRO A 57 -23.94 0.16 -2.64
CA PRO A 57 -25.01 0.94 -3.28
C PRO A 57 -25.60 2.07 -2.41
N ASP A 58 -25.50 1.95 -1.08
CA ASP A 58 -25.93 2.95 -0.09
C ASP A 58 -24.87 4.02 0.22
N SER A 59 -23.75 4.02 -0.52
CA SER A 59 -22.58 4.89 -0.33
C SER A 59 -21.73 4.58 0.90
N ASP A 60 -21.96 3.45 1.59
CA ASP A 60 -21.03 2.97 2.61
C ASP A 60 -19.78 2.37 1.94
N ILE A 61 -18.62 2.57 2.57
CA ILE A 61 -17.35 1.99 2.12
C ILE A 61 -17.01 0.81 3.03
N THR A 62 -16.85 -0.38 2.46
CA THR A 62 -16.30 -1.54 3.16
C THR A 62 -14.89 -1.84 2.69
N TYR A 63 -14.05 -2.25 3.63
CA TYR A 63 -12.71 -2.73 3.35
C TYR A 63 -12.70 -4.24 3.42
N GLU A 64 -12.23 -4.86 2.36
CA GLU A 64 -11.99 -6.28 2.28
C GLU A 64 -10.50 -6.51 2.10
N ALA A 65 -9.91 -7.35 2.93
CA ALA A 65 -8.48 -7.62 2.88
C ALA A 65 -8.23 -9.08 2.51
N TYR A 66 -7.24 -9.31 1.65
CA TYR A 66 -6.95 -10.64 1.11
C TYR A 66 -5.45 -10.87 0.97
N GLN A 67 -5.06 -12.13 1.09
CA GLN A 67 -3.85 -12.68 0.52
C GLN A 67 -4.22 -13.54 -0.69
N ILE A 68 -3.31 -13.69 -1.63
CA ILE A 68 -3.46 -14.68 -2.70
C ILE A 68 -2.68 -15.94 -2.31
N SER A 69 -3.27 -17.09 -2.57
CA SER A 69 -2.69 -18.40 -2.27
C SER A 69 -1.36 -18.63 -3.02
N ASP A 70 -0.48 -19.43 -2.43
CA ASP A 70 0.80 -19.84 -3.06
C ASP A 70 0.56 -20.50 -4.43
N GLN A 71 -0.55 -21.22 -4.59
CA GLN A 71 -0.90 -21.87 -5.86
C GLN A 71 -1.05 -20.86 -7.01
N ALA A 72 -1.62 -19.69 -6.75
CA ALA A 72 -1.73 -18.64 -7.76
C ALA A 72 -0.37 -18.03 -8.08
N HIS A 73 0.57 -17.96 -7.14
CA HIS A 73 1.95 -17.53 -7.43
C HIS A 73 2.64 -18.51 -8.36
N GLU A 74 2.53 -19.81 -8.07
CA GLU A 74 3.06 -20.87 -8.93
C GLU A 74 2.50 -20.77 -10.34
N TRP A 75 1.19 -20.54 -10.47
CA TRP A 75 0.53 -20.40 -11.77
C TRP A 75 0.98 -19.15 -12.53
N VAL A 76 1.24 -18.02 -11.85
CA VAL A 76 1.80 -16.83 -12.49
C VAL A 76 3.22 -17.12 -12.98
N GLN A 77 4.07 -17.69 -12.14
CA GLN A 77 5.46 -18.01 -12.47
C GLN A 77 5.57 -19.04 -13.61
N ALA A 78 4.66 -20.01 -13.65
CA ALA A 78 4.59 -21.02 -14.70
C ALA A 78 3.94 -20.52 -16.00
N GLY A 79 3.43 -19.28 -16.04
CA GLY A 79 2.69 -18.76 -17.20
C GLY A 79 1.39 -19.53 -17.47
N THR A 80 0.76 -20.07 -16.42
CA THR A 80 -0.47 -20.87 -16.51
C THR A 80 -1.69 -20.01 -16.81
N PHE A 81 -1.69 -18.75 -16.39
CA PHE A 81 -2.79 -17.80 -16.67
C PHE A 81 -2.87 -17.45 -18.16
N VAL A 82 -4.07 -17.48 -18.71
CA VAL A 82 -4.36 -16.99 -20.06
C VAL A 82 -5.02 -15.63 -19.93
N ALA A 83 -4.34 -14.58 -20.39
CA ALA A 83 -4.96 -13.26 -20.52
C ALA A 83 -6.14 -13.36 -21.50
N ASP A 84 -7.30 -12.87 -21.10
CA ASP A 84 -8.56 -12.99 -21.84
C ASP A 84 -8.58 -12.14 -23.12
N SER A 85 -7.74 -12.50 -24.10
CA SER A 85 -7.95 -12.06 -25.47
C SER A 85 -8.93 -13.04 -26.13
N LYS A 86 -10.22 -12.81 -25.87
CA LYS A 86 -11.38 -13.52 -26.44
C LYS A 86 -11.55 -14.94 -25.92
N ALA A 87 -12.49 -15.10 -25.01
CA ALA A 87 -13.13 -16.37 -24.66
C ALA A 87 -13.33 -17.24 -25.92
N ALA A 88 -12.60 -18.35 -26.01
CA ALA A 88 -12.67 -19.28 -27.14
C ALA A 88 -14.04 -19.98 -27.27
N ASP A 89 -14.91 -19.82 -26.28
CA ASP A 89 -16.23 -20.44 -26.16
C ASP A 89 -17.41 -19.46 -26.33
N GLY A 90 -17.15 -18.19 -26.68
CA GLY A 90 -18.19 -17.21 -26.97
C GLY A 90 -19.05 -16.78 -25.78
N ARG A 91 -18.70 -17.20 -24.56
CA ARG A 91 -19.28 -16.68 -23.31
C ARG A 91 -18.53 -15.39 -22.97
N GLY A 92 -19.26 -14.37 -22.51
CA GLY A 92 -18.66 -13.10 -22.10
C GLY A 92 -17.52 -13.31 -21.09
N ASN A 93 -16.69 -12.29 -20.88
CA ASN A 93 -15.60 -12.38 -19.93
C ASN A 93 -16.16 -12.37 -18.51
N ASP A 94 -16.35 -13.55 -17.92
CA ASP A 94 -16.66 -13.68 -16.50
C ASP A 94 -15.41 -13.34 -15.71
N GLU A 95 -15.37 -12.13 -15.16
CA GLU A 95 -14.24 -11.60 -14.40
C GLU A 95 -13.94 -12.44 -13.16
N SER A 96 -14.89 -13.24 -12.66
CA SER A 96 -14.70 -14.14 -11.52
C SER A 96 -14.00 -15.47 -11.88
N VAL A 97 -13.66 -15.68 -13.15
CA VAL A 97 -13.08 -16.93 -13.64
C VAL A 97 -11.67 -16.71 -14.20
N ILE A 98 -10.71 -17.47 -13.69
CA ILE A 98 -9.36 -17.58 -14.24
C ILE A 98 -9.35 -18.70 -15.26
N ARG A 99 -8.91 -18.37 -16.48
CA ARG A 99 -8.66 -19.35 -17.54
C ARG A 99 -7.21 -19.80 -17.53
N THR A 100 -6.99 -21.11 -17.61
CA THR A 100 -5.65 -21.72 -17.59
C THR A 100 -5.25 -22.30 -18.94
N SER A 101 -3.96 -22.23 -19.25
CA SER A 101 -3.39 -22.74 -20.52
C SER A 101 -3.35 -24.28 -20.58
N MET A 102 -3.41 -24.92 -19.41
CA MET A 102 -3.44 -26.37 -19.22
C MET A 102 -4.53 -26.78 -18.23
N GLU A 103 -4.87 -28.07 -18.20
CA GLU A 103 -5.80 -28.60 -17.19
C GLU A 103 -5.17 -28.55 -15.81
N VAL A 104 -5.91 -27.99 -14.86
CA VAL A 104 -5.57 -27.91 -13.44
C VAL A 104 -6.64 -28.63 -12.63
N LEU A 105 -6.31 -29.08 -11.42
CA LEU A 105 -7.29 -29.67 -10.51
C LEU A 105 -7.87 -28.57 -9.62
N ALA A 106 -9.17 -28.32 -9.75
CA ALA A 106 -9.92 -27.43 -8.85
C ALA A 106 -11.04 -28.24 -8.19
N GLN A 107 -11.16 -28.15 -6.86
CA GLN A 107 -12.16 -28.90 -6.08
C GLN A 107 -12.17 -30.42 -6.36
N GLY A 108 -11.03 -30.99 -6.74
CA GLY A 108 -10.89 -32.42 -7.06
C GLY A 108 -11.27 -32.83 -8.49
N TYR A 109 -11.61 -31.88 -9.38
CA TYR A 109 -11.94 -32.15 -10.78
C TYR A 109 -10.97 -31.44 -11.74
N PRO A 110 -10.56 -32.09 -12.84
CA PRO A 110 -9.80 -31.43 -13.90
C PRO A 110 -10.65 -30.32 -14.55
N THR A 111 -10.11 -29.12 -14.66
CA THR A 111 -10.75 -27.97 -15.29
C THR A 111 -9.73 -27.04 -15.94
N ARG A 112 -10.19 -26.16 -16.83
CA ARG A 112 -9.43 -25.02 -17.34
C ARG A 112 -10.00 -23.66 -16.93
N SER A 113 -11.03 -23.70 -16.10
CA SER A 113 -11.77 -22.55 -15.58
C SER A 113 -11.84 -22.68 -14.08
N VAL A 114 -11.25 -21.72 -13.38
CA VAL A 114 -11.11 -21.73 -11.91
C VAL A 114 -11.71 -20.47 -11.34
N ASP A 115 -12.60 -20.60 -10.36
CA ASP A 115 -13.18 -19.47 -9.64
C ASP A 115 -12.10 -18.73 -8.84
N THR A 116 -12.03 -17.40 -8.97
CA THR A 116 -11.03 -16.55 -8.30
C THR A 116 -11.12 -16.66 -6.77
N ALA A 117 -12.31 -16.94 -6.22
CA ALA A 117 -12.51 -17.09 -4.78
C ALA A 117 -11.75 -18.29 -4.19
N LEU A 118 -11.39 -19.30 -5.00
CA LEU A 118 -10.59 -20.44 -4.55
C LEU A 118 -9.13 -20.08 -4.27
N LEU A 119 -8.66 -18.96 -4.81
CA LEU A 119 -7.28 -18.50 -4.69
C LEU A 119 -7.14 -17.31 -3.73
N ALA A 120 -8.25 -16.75 -3.26
CA ALA A 120 -8.28 -15.65 -2.30
C ALA A 120 -8.37 -16.17 -0.86
N VAL A 121 -7.49 -15.67 -0.01
CA VAL A 121 -7.45 -15.96 1.42
C VAL A 121 -7.85 -14.70 2.19
N PRO A 122 -9.03 -14.64 2.82
CA PRO A 122 -9.48 -13.45 3.53
C PRO A 122 -8.62 -13.18 4.77
N VAL A 123 -8.30 -11.91 4.99
CA VAL A 123 -7.50 -11.41 6.12
C VAL A 123 -8.38 -10.50 6.98
N PRO A 124 -8.38 -10.64 8.32
CA PRO A 124 -9.16 -9.78 9.19
C PRO A 124 -8.65 -8.34 9.16
N VAL A 125 -9.56 -7.38 8.99
CA VAL A 125 -9.27 -5.95 9.12
C VAL A 125 -9.46 -5.55 10.58
N VAL A 126 -8.39 -5.10 11.23
CA VAL A 126 -8.40 -4.65 12.63
C VAL A 126 -8.08 -3.16 12.72
N THR A 127 -8.78 -2.47 13.61
CA THR A 127 -8.49 -1.06 13.92
C THR A 127 -7.17 -0.97 14.68
N HIS A 128 -6.28 -0.09 14.23
CA HIS A 128 -5.04 0.23 14.93
C HIS A 128 -4.76 1.72 14.82
N GLU A 129 -4.09 2.29 15.82
CA GLU A 129 -3.52 3.64 15.72
C GLU A 129 -2.07 3.53 15.25
N GLY A 130 -1.80 4.11 14.07
CA GLY A 130 -0.47 4.12 13.49
C GLY A 130 0.44 5.18 14.12
N MET A 131 1.76 5.02 13.90
CA MET A 131 2.75 6.00 14.35
C MET A 131 2.67 7.33 13.59
N PHE A 132 2.24 7.34 12.32
CA PHE A 132 2.17 8.54 11.48
C PHE A 132 0.76 9.09 11.44
N ARG A 133 0.68 10.42 11.32
CA ARG A 133 -0.53 11.19 11.01
C ARG A 133 -0.67 11.31 9.50
N SER A 134 -1.89 11.58 9.06
CA SER A 134 -2.26 11.71 7.64
C SER A 134 -2.96 13.06 7.40
N PHE A 135 -2.22 14.16 7.55
CA PHE A 135 -2.72 15.52 7.31
C PHE A 135 -2.14 16.12 6.03
N PHE A 136 -0.89 15.78 5.67
CA PHE A 136 -0.23 16.31 4.50
C PHE A 136 -0.78 15.67 3.21
N PRO A 137 -1.03 16.45 2.15
CA PRO A 137 -1.62 15.91 0.92
C PRO A 137 -0.74 14.82 0.29
N PRO A 138 -1.31 13.65 -0.07
CA PRO A 138 -0.57 12.56 -0.69
C PRO A 138 0.20 12.98 -1.95
N ASN A 139 1.30 12.28 -2.22
CA ASN A 139 2.05 12.43 -3.47
C ASN A 139 1.22 11.96 -4.67
N ASN A 140 1.59 12.43 -5.87
CA ASN A 140 0.95 12.09 -7.14
C ASN A 140 -0.54 12.46 -7.28
N ARG A 141 -1.05 13.34 -6.40
CA ARG A 141 -2.32 14.03 -6.63
C ARG A 141 -2.08 15.31 -7.45
N PRO A 142 -3.07 15.78 -8.24
CA PRO A 142 -2.98 17.05 -8.98
C PRO A 142 -2.81 18.29 -8.09
N THR A 143 -2.77 18.14 -6.76
CA THR A 143 -2.52 19.22 -5.81
C THR A 143 -1.22 19.91 -6.16
N GLU A 144 -1.36 21.17 -6.59
CA GLU A 144 -0.27 22.02 -7.05
C GLU A 144 0.87 22.08 -6.02
N GLY A 145 2.13 21.95 -6.49
CA GLY A 145 3.32 21.99 -5.65
C GLY A 145 3.37 23.21 -4.73
N VAL A 146 2.80 24.34 -5.17
CA VAL A 146 2.67 25.58 -4.38
C VAL A 146 1.87 25.37 -3.09
N LYS A 147 0.78 24.58 -3.12
CA LYS A 147 -0.01 24.30 -1.92
C LYS A 147 0.77 23.45 -0.93
N LYS A 148 1.53 22.46 -1.43
CA LYS A 148 2.37 21.60 -0.59
C LYS A 148 3.51 22.37 0.07
N THR A 149 4.16 23.28 -0.67
CA THR A 149 5.19 24.15 -0.11
C THR A 149 4.65 25.04 1.00
N LYS A 150 3.48 25.67 0.81
CA LYS A 150 2.84 26.48 1.85
C LYS A 150 2.47 25.67 3.09
N LEU A 151 1.97 24.45 2.91
CA LEU A 151 1.65 23.55 4.02
C LEU A 151 2.91 23.10 4.76
N LEU A 152 4.00 22.79 4.04
CA LEU A 152 5.28 22.47 4.66
C LEU A 152 5.80 23.66 5.45
N LYS A 153 5.80 24.86 4.86
CA LYS A 153 6.20 26.10 5.55
C LYS A 153 5.42 26.28 6.85
N ARG A 154 4.09 26.15 6.81
CA ARG A 154 3.26 26.21 8.02
C ARG A 154 3.64 25.16 9.07
N LEU A 155 3.87 23.90 8.65
CA LEU A 155 4.32 22.85 9.56
C LEU A 155 5.65 23.17 10.23
N LEU A 156 6.52 23.96 9.59
CA LEU A 156 7.79 24.42 10.16
C LEU A 156 7.59 25.70 11.01
N GLU A 157 6.79 26.66 10.55
CA GLU A 157 6.52 27.97 11.16
C GLU A 157 5.72 27.90 12.47
N ASP A 158 4.74 26.99 12.58
CA ASP A 158 3.79 26.91 13.71
C ASP A 158 4.45 26.60 15.08
N GLY A 159 5.79 26.65 15.18
CA GLY A 159 6.56 26.57 16.43
C GLY A 159 7.53 27.73 16.64
N LYS A 160 7.38 28.82 15.88
CA LYS A 160 8.19 30.05 16.04
C LYS A 160 7.64 30.99 17.11
N SER A 161 6.51 30.68 17.78
CA SER A 161 5.75 31.68 18.55
C SER A 161 5.51 31.41 20.03
N GLY A 162 6.26 30.55 20.72
CA GLY A 162 6.31 30.56 22.19
C GLY A 162 4.94 30.45 22.89
N SER A 163 3.94 29.89 22.21
CA SER A 163 2.61 29.71 22.77
C SER A 163 2.61 28.45 23.65
N PRO A 164 1.98 28.47 24.84
CA PRO A 164 2.05 27.38 25.81
C PRO A 164 1.35 26.07 25.39
N GLU A 165 0.79 26.02 24.17
CA GLU A 165 0.07 24.89 23.57
C GLU A 165 0.75 24.32 22.31
N GLU A 166 1.98 24.73 21.98
CA GLU A 166 2.65 24.34 20.71
C GLU A 166 3.25 22.92 20.76
N GLU A 167 2.84 22.10 19.78
CA GLU A 167 3.31 20.73 19.59
C GLU A 167 4.78 20.69 19.09
N PRO A 168 5.65 19.81 19.63
CA PRO A 168 7.05 19.72 19.21
C PRO A 168 7.20 19.50 17.70
N LEU A 169 8.29 20.00 17.10
CA LEU A 169 8.53 19.92 15.66
C LEU A 169 8.55 18.47 15.15
N GLU A 170 9.13 17.56 15.92
CA GLU A 170 9.12 16.12 15.64
C GLU A 170 7.70 15.54 15.55
N GLU A 171 6.76 16.05 16.34
CA GLU A 171 5.38 15.57 16.38
C GLU A 171 4.55 16.21 15.23
N ARG A 172 4.82 17.47 14.89
CA ARG A 172 4.26 18.14 13.70
C ARG A 172 4.71 17.49 12.39
N LEU A 173 5.96 17.03 12.33
CA LEU A 173 6.54 16.35 11.17
C LEU A 173 6.24 14.85 11.12
N ARG A 174 5.44 14.32 12.06
CA ARG A 174 5.05 12.90 12.13
C ARG A 174 4.01 12.53 11.07
N ASP A 175 4.27 12.89 9.82
CA ASP A 175 3.46 12.61 8.64
C ASP A 175 4.36 12.08 7.51
N PHE A 176 4.05 10.87 7.01
CA PHE A 176 4.87 10.20 6.02
C PHE A 176 4.97 10.98 4.70
N HIS A 177 3.88 11.62 4.25
CA HIS A 177 3.88 12.39 3.02
C HIS A 177 4.61 13.73 3.18
N ALA A 178 4.56 14.35 4.36
CA ALA A 178 5.38 15.52 4.66
C ALA A 178 6.87 15.17 4.60
N LEU A 179 7.29 14.05 5.21
CA LEU A 179 8.68 13.58 5.20
C LEU A 179 9.16 13.25 3.78
N LEU A 180 8.34 12.56 2.98
CA LEU A 180 8.63 12.33 1.56
C LEU A 180 8.69 13.62 0.75
N PHE A 181 7.96 14.66 1.14
CA PHE A 181 8.03 15.95 0.46
C PHE A 181 9.32 16.70 0.84
N LEU A 182 9.71 16.62 2.11
CA LEU A 182 10.88 17.26 2.71
C LEU A 182 12.22 16.72 2.19
N GLN A 183 12.28 15.46 1.74
CA GLN A 183 13.49 14.85 1.17
C GLN A 183 14.09 15.63 -0.03
N ARG A 184 13.32 16.55 -0.63
CA ARG A 184 13.82 17.45 -1.68
C ARG A 184 14.89 18.43 -1.20
N TRP A 185 14.93 18.72 0.11
CA TRP A 185 15.84 19.69 0.72
C TRP A 185 16.80 19.06 1.73
N VAL A 186 16.43 17.93 2.33
CA VAL A 186 17.24 17.23 3.33
C VAL A 186 17.79 15.95 2.70
N SER A 187 19.12 15.89 2.54
CA SER A 187 19.81 14.79 1.85
C SER A 187 19.90 13.51 2.69
N ASP A 188 20.18 13.63 3.98
CA ASP A 188 20.18 12.50 4.92
C ASP A 188 18.92 12.57 5.80
N MET A 189 17.93 11.74 5.49
CA MET A 189 16.67 11.72 6.23
C MET A 189 16.70 10.75 7.43
N ALA A 190 17.70 9.87 7.54
CA ALA A 190 17.65 8.76 8.49
C ALA A 190 17.63 9.23 9.96
N PRO A 191 18.53 10.14 10.41
CA PRO A 191 18.51 10.62 11.80
C PRO A 191 17.24 11.43 12.12
N LEU A 192 16.70 12.15 11.13
CA LEU A 192 15.46 12.90 11.27
C LEU A 192 14.27 11.95 11.50
N VAL A 193 14.15 10.93 10.63
CA VAL A 193 13.07 9.94 10.69
C VAL A 193 13.17 9.10 11.96
N GLU A 194 14.38 8.74 12.40
CA GLU A 194 14.60 8.04 13.67
C GLU A 194 14.09 8.85 14.85
N ALA A 195 14.45 10.14 14.93
CA ALA A 195 14.00 11.01 16.01
C ALA A 195 12.46 11.17 16.03
N ILE A 196 11.83 11.34 14.86
CA ILE A 196 10.38 11.44 14.72
C ILE A 196 9.69 10.13 15.11
N SER A 197 10.25 8.99 14.69
CA SER A 197 9.71 7.67 14.99
C SER A 197 9.75 7.36 16.48
N ASN A 198 10.85 7.74 17.14
CA ASN A 198 11.06 7.55 18.58
C ASN A 198 10.44 8.66 19.44
N ARG A 199 9.85 9.69 18.81
CA ARG A 199 9.32 10.89 19.47
C ARG A 199 10.34 11.57 20.37
N THR A 200 11.58 11.62 19.91
CA THR A 200 12.68 12.29 20.59
C THR A 200 12.98 13.64 19.93
N PRO A 201 13.57 14.59 20.68
CA PRO A 201 13.99 15.87 20.10
C PRO A 201 14.84 15.70 18.85
N LEU A 202 14.54 16.46 17.80
CA LEU A 202 15.36 16.47 16.59
C LEU A 202 16.81 16.90 16.89
N PRO A 203 17.82 16.30 16.24
CA PRO A 203 19.21 16.70 16.43
C PRO A 203 19.41 18.18 16.07
N PRO A 204 20.31 18.92 16.76
CA PRO A 204 20.45 20.37 16.58
C PRO A 204 20.70 20.82 15.14
N TYR A 205 21.51 20.06 14.40
CA TYR A 205 21.77 20.32 12.98
C TYR A 205 20.49 20.33 12.14
N TYR A 206 19.60 19.34 12.32
CA TYR A 206 18.35 19.26 11.57
C TYR A 206 17.39 20.38 11.93
N ARG A 207 17.35 20.82 13.20
CA ARG A 207 16.55 22.00 13.59
C ARG A 207 17.00 23.24 12.82
N MET A 208 18.30 23.50 12.76
CA MET A 208 18.84 24.66 12.03
C MET A 208 18.51 24.58 10.52
N VAL A 209 18.71 23.42 9.89
CA VAL A 209 18.41 23.23 8.46
C VAL A 209 16.93 23.46 8.18
N LEU A 210 16.04 22.96 9.04
CA LEU A 210 14.59 23.14 8.89
C LEU A 210 14.14 24.58 9.15
N GLU A 211 14.79 25.30 10.07
CA GLU A 211 14.56 26.72 10.32
C GLU A 211 15.00 27.59 9.13
N GLU A 212 16.15 27.29 8.53
CA GLU A 212 16.64 27.95 7.32
C GLU A 212 15.69 27.70 6.15
N LEU A 213 15.34 26.43 5.90
CA LEU A 213 14.36 26.06 4.89
C LEU A 213 13.04 26.80 5.09
N CYS A 214 12.55 26.88 6.33
CA CYS A 214 11.32 27.58 6.66
C CYS A 214 11.34 29.07 6.27
N ASN A 215 12.52 29.72 6.31
CA ASN A 215 12.67 31.11 5.89
C ASN A 215 12.73 31.26 4.36
N ASP A 216 13.23 30.23 3.67
CA ASP A 216 13.38 30.20 2.20
C ASP A 216 12.09 29.80 1.46
N LEU A 217 11.23 28.98 2.08
CA LEU A 217 9.92 28.56 1.52
C LEU A 217 8.90 29.71 1.50
#